data_AF-A0A2N1KPJ9-F1
#
_entry.id   AF-A0A2N1KPJ9-F1
#
_cell.length_a   1.000
_cell.length_b   1.000
_cell.length_c   1.000
_cell.angle_alpha   90.00
_cell.angle_beta   90.00
_cell.angle_gamma   90.00
#
_symmetry.space_group_name_H-M   'P 1'
#
loop_
_entity.id
_entity.type
_entity.pdbx_description
1 polymer ?
#
loop_
_entity_poly.entity_id
_entity_poly.type
_entity_poly.pdbx_seq_one_letter_code
_entity_poly.pdbx_strand_id
1 'polypeptide(L)'
;MSEQAQKPIIGISMGDYNGIGPEVILKALHGNHLNKHFTPVIYGSMRVLNRYKHLYDMKDWQLNPAPTADQLNHKMVNVITCFDDSQTNVEPGKVQPEAGQAAFQSLSKAVEDLKAGLISALVTAPINKYNIQSEEFKFPGHTEYLAEAFQSSEYLMFMVSERLKIGVVTGHVPLGRVRSNISQEAVSKKLNQIIKSLHKDFGINKPRIAVLGLNPHAGEDGLLGNEEKEVIIPVIEQYRKNNHLVYGPFPADGFFGASNWKKFDAILAMYHDQGLMPFKMLAFEDGVNFTSGLSIVRTSPDHGTAYDIAGKNLADHSSMLHAIYTALDIVRNRKQWDEIEADKAERANATPPLIEIPTQEERDPKLDDEIPRERPQSREERPQREERKRDNRPAREERQKREDRQPREEQVIVASEEVIIEVTQPTTDEVIETTLPTLAETPVTEQPSQAQQPRREERQNDRPRREDRQNRNNRFQRNTNQERQNDRQNRSEQPTPPAATNSEDSQQPRERPRREDRQNQNRANRFQRNTNNQEKREEPQNRQERRETPRQPKPGYQRNQETPEETQRKLLEISQSLLFAKTPSKPKTDENPEA
;
A
#
# COMPACT_ATOMS: atom_id res chain seq x y z
N MET A 1 34.51 -5.35 -15.57
CA MET A 1 33.29 -5.30 -16.41
C MET A 1 32.26 -4.54 -15.62
N SER A 2 31.41 -3.70 -16.23
CA SER A 2 30.36 -3.00 -15.49
C SER A 2 29.30 -3.98 -15.01
N GLU A 3 28.93 -3.92 -13.73
CA GLU A 3 27.72 -4.60 -13.26
C GLU A 3 26.51 -4.02 -14.00
N GLN A 4 25.87 -4.83 -14.84
CA GLN A 4 24.50 -4.56 -15.24
C GLN A 4 23.64 -4.83 -14.00
N ALA A 5 23.29 -3.77 -13.28
CA ALA A 5 22.51 -3.85 -12.03
C ALA A 5 21.34 -4.82 -12.21
N GLN A 6 21.39 -5.94 -11.47
CA GLN A 6 20.49 -7.07 -11.69
C GLN A 6 19.04 -6.60 -11.50
N LYS A 7 18.19 -6.88 -12.49
CA LYS A 7 16.79 -6.44 -12.46
C LYS A 7 16.11 -6.93 -11.18
N PRO A 8 15.43 -6.06 -10.42
CA PRO A 8 14.63 -6.47 -9.27
C PRO A 8 13.69 -7.63 -9.64
N ILE A 9 13.58 -8.60 -8.76
CA ILE A 9 12.66 -9.73 -8.92
C ILE A 9 11.43 -9.44 -8.08
N ILE A 10 10.26 -9.36 -8.71
CA ILE A 10 9.01 -8.99 -8.05
C ILE A 10 8.16 -10.26 -7.95
N GLY A 11 8.01 -10.76 -6.73
CA GLY A 11 7.11 -11.86 -6.42
C GLY A 11 5.67 -11.38 -6.34
N ILE A 12 4.75 -12.15 -6.92
CA ILE A 12 3.33 -11.84 -6.96
C ILE A 12 2.56 -13.06 -6.44
N SER A 13 1.94 -12.99 -5.25
CA SER A 13 1.11 -14.09 -4.78
C SER A 13 -0.27 -14.04 -5.45
N MET A 14 -0.73 -15.17 -5.98
CA MET A 14 -1.93 -15.27 -6.83
C MET A 14 -3.25 -14.91 -6.13
N GLY A 15 -3.28 -14.96 -4.79
CA GLY A 15 -4.48 -14.74 -3.99
C GLY A 15 -5.44 -15.93 -4.06
N ASP A 16 -6.72 -15.68 -3.71
CA ASP A 16 -7.78 -16.69 -3.88
C ASP A 16 -8.03 -16.93 -5.37
N TYR A 17 -7.84 -18.18 -5.82
CA TYR A 17 -7.87 -18.52 -7.24
C TYR A 17 -9.27 -18.51 -7.87
N ASN A 18 -10.35 -18.44 -7.09
CA ASN A 18 -11.71 -18.25 -7.63
C ASN A 18 -12.14 -16.77 -7.58
N GLY A 19 -11.34 -15.88 -6.98
CA GLY A 19 -11.51 -14.43 -7.07
C GLY A 19 -10.91 -13.83 -8.35
N ILE A 20 -10.85 -12.49 -8.41
CA ILE A 20 -10.23 -11.76 -9.54
C ILE A 20 -8.70 -11.76 -9.54
N GLY A 21 -8.04 -12.37 -8.55
CA GLY A 21 -6.57 -12.37 -8.42
C GLY A 21 -5.85 -12.83 -9.71
N PRO A 22 -6.15 -14.02 -10.25
CA PRO A 22 -5.62 -14.47 -11.54
C PRO A 22 -5.92 -13.51 -12.70
N GLU A 23 -7.12 -12.92 -12.75
CA GLU A 23 -7.53 -12.01 -13.83
C GLU A 23 -6.68 -10.73 -13.87
N VAL A 24 -6.53 -10.04 -12.72
CA VAL A 24 -5.78 -8.78 -12.66
C VAL A 24 -4.27 -8.98 -12.82
N ILE A 25 -3.73 -10.11 -12.37
CA ILE A 25 -2.31 -10.47 -12.59
C ILE A 25 -2.05 -10.71 -14.08
N LEU A 26 -2.89 -11.53 -14.74
CA LEU A 26 -2.71 -11.85 -16.15
C LEU A 26 -2.86 -10.61 -17.04
N LYS A 27 -3.84 -9.75 -16.77
CA LYS A 27 -4.01 -8.46 -17.46
C LYS A 27 -2.80 -7.54 -17.27
N ALA A 28 -2.36 -7.31 -16.03
CA ALA A 28 -1.25 -6.39 -15.73
C ALA A 28 0.10 -6.83 -16.32
N LEU A 29 0.37 -8.14 -16.40
CA LEU A 29 1.64 -8.67 -16.93
C LEU A 29 1.61 -9.00 -18.43
N HIS A 30 0.45 -8.86 -19.10
CA HIS A 30 0.20 -9.38 -20.45
C HIS A 30 1.26 -8.95 -21.48
N GLY A 31 1.68 -9.87 -22.34
CA GLY A 31 2.61 -9.60 -23.43
C GLY A 31 4.04 -9.26 -23.01
N ASN A 32 4.46 -9.57 -21.78
CA ASN A 32 5.85 -9.44 -21.29
C ASN A 32 6.45 -8.01 -21.31
N HIS A 33 5.64 -6.98 -21.56
CA HIS A 33 6.10 -5.61 -21.83
C HIS A 33 6.80 -4.93 -20.63
N LEU A 34 6.51 -5.40 -19.42
CA LEU A 34 7.12 -4.96 -18.15
C LEU A 34 8.49 -5.61 -17.88
N ASN A 35 8.78 -6.75 -18.50
CA ASN A 35 9.97 -7.57 -18.22
C ASN A 35 11.28 -6.86 -18.59
N LYS A 36 11.20 -5.70 -19.26
CA LYS A 36 12.33 -4.78 -19.48
C LYS A 36 12.81 -4.08 -18.20
N HIS A 37 11.92 -3.87 -17.22
CA HIS A 37 12.19 -3.11 -15.98
C HIS A 37 12.47 -3.99 -14.74
N PHE A 38 11.86 -5.17 -14.66
CA PHE A 38 11.97 -6.11 -13.53
C PHE A 38 11.75 -7.55 -14.01
N THR A 39 11.93 -8.55 -13.12
CA THR A 39 11.60 -9.96 -13.38
C THR A 39 10.34 -10.35 -12.61
N PRO A 40 9.17 -10.52 -13.26
CA PRO A 40 7.98 -11.07 -12.60
C PRO A 40 8.11 -12.58 -12.31
N VAL A 41 7.72 -12.98 -11.10
CA VAL A 41 7.44 -14.36 -10.72
C VAL A 41 6.11 -14.45 -9.96
N ILE A 42 5.19 -15.26 -10.46
CA ILE A 42 3.89 -15.51 -9.84
C ILE A 42 4.00 -16.77 -8.97
N TYR A 43 3.64 -16.64 -7.70
CA TYR A 43 3.45 -17.74 -6.76
C TYR A 43 1.99 -18.17 -6.80
N GLY A 44 1.71 -19.38 -7.26
CA GLY A 44 0.34 -19.82 -7.53
C GLY A 44 0.27 -21.21 -8.15
N SER A 45 -0.38 -21.32 -9.31
CA SER A 45 -0.46 -22.56 -10.10
C SER A 45 -0.40 -22.25 -11.60
N MET A 46 0.44 -22.98 -12.32
CA MET A 46 0.50 -22.91 -13.79
C MET A 46 -0.79 -23.42 -14.44
N ARG A 47 -1.45 -24.45 -13.86
CA ARG A 47 -2.75 -24.95 -14.32
C ARG A 47 -3.84 -23.89 -14.21
N VAL A 48 -3.96 -23.24 -13.05
CA VAL A 48 -4.93 -22.17 -12.77
C VAL A 48 -4.72 -21.00 -13.74
N LEU A 49 -3.49 -20.49 -13.86
CA LEU A 49 -3.21 -19.34 -14.72
C LEU A 49 -3.48 -19.64 -16.20
N ASN A 50 -3.18 -20.85 -16.70
CA ASN A 50 -3.55 -21.22 -18.07
C ASN A 50 -5.07 -21.38 -18.25
N ARG A 51 -5.80 -21.92 -17.26
CA ARG A 51 -7.27 -21.95 -17.29
C ARG A 51 -7.86 -20.55 -17.46
N TYR A 52 -7.36 -19.56 -16.71
CA TYR A 52 -7.79 -18.17 -16.85
C TYR A 52 -7.36 -17.53 -18.18
N LYS A 53 -6.13 -17.78 -18.67
CA LYS A 53 -5.72 -17.33 -20.01
C LYS A 53 -6.65 -17.85 -21.12
N HIS A 54 -7.14 -19.08 -21.02
CA HIS A 54 -8.13 -19.62 -21.97
C HIS A 54 -9.51 -18.92 -21.87
N LEU A 55 -9.91 -18.44 -20.68
CA LEU A 55 -11.15 -17.66 -20.52
C LEU A 55 -11.05 -16.24 -21.12
N TYR A 56 -9.84 -15.68 -21.20
CA TYR A 56 -9.60 -14.29 -21.66
C TYR A 56 -8.91 -14.20 -23.03
N ASP A 57 -8.90 -15.29 -23.79
CA ASP A 57 -8.21 -15.48 -25.09
C ASP A 57 -6.70 -15.15 -25.13
N MET A 58 -6.04 -15.10 -23.97
CA MET A 58 -4.58 -14.90 -23.81
C MET A 58 -3.78 -16.19 -24.09
N LYS A 59 -4.27 -17.05 -24.99
CA LYS A 59 -3.74 -18.39 -25.27
C LYS A 59 -2.34 -18.36 -25.90
N ASP A 60 -2.07 -17.37 -26.75
CA ASP A 60 -0.84 -17.23 -27.54
C ASP A 60 0.34 -16.68 -26.72
N TRP A 61 0.07 -16.17 -25.51
CA TRP A 61 1.09 -15.68 -24.58
C TRP A 61 1.66 -16.82 -23.72
N GLN A 62 2.95 -17.10 -23.84
CA GLN A 62 3.60 -18.15 -23.05
C GLN A 62 4.03 -17.65 -21.66
N LEU A 63 3.70 -18.41 -20.62
CA LEU A 63 4.24 -18.27 -19.27
C LEU A 63 5.39 -19.29 -19.07
N ASN A 64 6.42 -18.92 -18.33
CA ASN A 64 7.56 -19.79 -18.04
C ASN A 64 7.35 -20.55 -16.72
N PRO A 65 7.28 -21.88 -16.71
CA PRO A 65 7.31 -22.62 -15.45
C PRO A 65 8.72 -22.54 -14.84
N ALA A 66 8.80 -22.24 -13.55
CA ALA A 66 10.05 -22.21 -12.79
C ALA A 66 9.92 -23.14 -11.57
N PRO A 67 10.89 -24.03 -11.30
CA PRO A 67 10.88 -24.85 -10.08
C PRO A 67 11.03 -24.01 -8.82
N THR A 68 11.88 -22.98 -8.89
CA THR A 68 12.37 -22.18 -7.76
C THR A 68 12.80 -20.77 -8.22
N ALA A 69 12.95 -19.83 -7.28
CA ALA A 69 13.27 -18.43 -7.58
C ALA A 69 14.74 -18.18 -8.02
N ASP A 70 15.64 -19.14 -7.87
CA ASP A 70 16.99 -19.12 -8.47
C ASP A 70 16.99 -19.48 -9.98
N GLN A 71 15.93 -20.10 -10.48
CA GLN A 71 15.84 -20.64 -11.85
C GLN A 71 14.87 -19.83 -12.76
N LEU A 72 14.81 -18.52 -12.53
CA LEU A 72 13.88 -17.62 -13.24
C LEU A 72 14.41 -17.16 -14.60
N ASN A 73 13.52 -17.15 -15.60
CA ASN A 73 13.80 -16.56 -16.90
C ASN A 73 13.54 -15.04 -16.86
N HIS A 74 14.60 -14.24 -16.77
CA HIS A 74 14.58 -12.76 -16.72
C HIS A 74 14.00 -12.04 -17.96
N LYS A 75 13.46 -12.78 -18.95
CA LYS A 75 12.74 -12.24 -20.12
C LYS A 75 11.25 -12.60 -20.15
N MET A 76 10.80 -13.54 -19.31
CA MET A 76 9.44 -14.09 -19.30
C MET A 76 8.72 -13.76 -17.99
N VAL A 77 7.39 -13.87 -17.98
CA VAL A 77 6.65 -14.05 -16.72
C VAL A 77 6.86 -15.47 -16.24
N ASN A 78 7.39 -15.61 -15.03
CA ASN A 78 7.64 -16.90 -14.40
C ASN A 78 6.46 -17.30 -13.51
N VAL A 79 6.25 -18.61 -13.35
CA VAL A 79 5.27 -19.17 -12.42
C VAL A 79 5.94 -20.28 -11.61
N ILE A 80 5.90 -20.14 -10.29
CA ILE A 80 6.21 -21.21 -9.35
C ILE A 80 4.86 -21.79 -8.90
N THR A 81 4.64 -23.09 -9.14
CA THR A 81 3.46 -23.79 -8.61
C THR A 81 3.71 -24.13 -7.13
N CYS A 82 2.85 -23.62 -6.25
CA CYS A 82 3.06 -23.65 -4.79
C CYS A 82 2.26 -24.74 -4.05
N PHE A 83 1.45 -25.53 -4.77
CA PHE A 83 0.58 -26.57 -4.24
C PHE A 83 0.35 -27.66 -5.32
N ASP A 84 -0.12 -28.85 -4.93
CA ASP A 84 -0.54 -29.87 -5.90
C ASP A 84 -1.80 -29.39 -6.63
N ASP A 85 -1.64 -28.98 -7.90
CA ASP A 85 -2.73 -28.49 -8.72
C ASP A 85 -3.43 -29.58 -9.56
N SER A 86 -3.02 -30.85 -9.44
CA SER A 86 -3.49 -31.95 -10.30
C SER A 86 -5.01 -32.14 -10.28
N GLN A 87 -5.63 -31.99 -9.11
CA GLN A 87 -7.08 -32.07 -8.89
C GLN A 87 -7.75 -30.70 -8.72
N THR A 88 -7.04 -29.58 -8.89
CA THR A 88 -7.64 -28.25 -8.73
C THR A 88 -8.74 -28.03 -9.76
N ASN A 89 -9.97 -27.89 -9.25
CA ASN A 89 -11.12 -27.34 -9.97
C ASN A 89 -11.11 -25.83 -9.82
N VAL A 90 -11.39 -25.10 -10.90
CA VAL A 90 -11.44 -23.64 -10.92
C VAL A 90 -12.87 -23.23 -11.26
N GLU A 91 -13.55 -22.67 -10.27
CA GLU A 91 -14.95 -22.24 -10.32
C GLU A 91 -15.01 -20.75 -10.00
N PRO A 92 -14.75 -19.85 -10.98
CA PRO A 92 -14.68 -18.42 -10.74
C PRO A 92 -15.96 -17.89 -10.09
N GLY A 93 -15.80 -17.12 -9.02
CA GLY A 93 -16.88 -16.58 -8.21
C GLY A 93 -17.39 -17.48 -7.09
N LYS A 94 -16.88 -18.72 -6.96
CA LYS A 94 -17.26 -19.66 -5.90
C LYS A 94 -16.24 -19.66 -4.77
N VAL A 95 -16.68 -19.32 -3.55
CA VAL A 95 -15.82 -19.44 -2.34
C VAL A 95 -15.60 -20.93 -2.04
N GLN A 96 -14.35 -21.37 -1.92
CA GLN A 96 -13.95 -22.77 -1.72
C GLN A 96 -12.74 -22.85 -0.77
N PRO A 97 -12.77 -23.64 0.33
CA PRO A 97 -11.66 -23.74 1.28
C PRO A 97 -10.32 -24.08 0.64
N GLU A 98 -10.34 -24.89 -0.42
CA GLU A 98 -9.18 -25.28 -1.21
C GLU A 98 -8.50 -24.06 -1.86
N ALA A 99 -9.28 -23.07 -2.30
CA ALA A 99 -8.78 -21.80 -2.82
C ALA A 99 -8.20 -20.89 -1.73
N GLY A 100 -8.70 -20.99 -0.49
CA GLY A 100 -8.13 -20.33 0.68
C GLY A 100 -6.77 -20.92 1.06
N GLN A 101 -6.67 -22.25 1.13
CA GLN A 101 -5.43 -22.97 1.42
C GLN A 101 -4.37 -22.75 0.32
N ALA A 102 -4.76 -22.84 -0.95
CA ALA A 102 -3.88 -22.54 -2.08
C ALA A 102 -3.35 -21.10 -2.06
N ALA A 103 -4.18 -20.14 -1.68
CA ALA A 103 -3.78 -18.74 -1.50
C ALA A 103 -2.75 -18.59 -0.36
N PHE A 104 -2.94 -19.31 0.76
CA PHE A 104 -1.97 -19.33 1.86
C PHE A 104 -0.63 -19.95 1.45
N GLN A 105 -0.64 -21.11 0.79
CA GLN A 105 0.57 -21.79 0.31
C GLN A 105 1.35 -20.90 -0.68
N SER A 106 0.63 -20.21 -1.58
CA SER A 106 1.21 -19.22 -2.50
C SER A 106 1.85 -18.04 -1.78
N LEU A 107 1.23 -17.54 -0.70
CA LEU A 107 1.75 -16.46 0.13
C LEU A 107 2.98 -16.91 0.96
N SER A 108 2.93 -18.10 1.57
CA SER A 108 4.03 -18.65 2.37
C SER A 108 5.28 -18.88 1.51
N LYS A 109 5.13 -19.52 0.34
CA LYS A 109 6.24 -19.77 -0.58
C LYS A 109 6.89 -18.47 -1.08
N ALA A 110 6.10 -17.42 -1.31
CA ALA A 110 6.64 -16.10 -1.61
C ALA A 110 7.39 -15.46 -0.43
N VAL A 111 6.91 -15.66 0.81
CA VAL A 111 7.57 -15.17 2.03
C VAL A 111 8.87 -15.90 2.34
N GLU A 112 8.96 -17.21 2.07
CA GLU A 112 10.21 -17.99 2.15
C GLU A 112 11.28 -17.41 1.22
N ASP A 113 10.96 -17.21 -0.05
CA ASP A 113 11.90 -16.71 -1.05
C ASP A 113 12.29 -15.24 -0.79
N LEU A 114 11.37 -14.45 -0.23
CA LEU A 114 11.61 -13.08 0.23
C LEU A 114 12.53 -13.03 1.47
N LYS A 115 12.42 -14.02 2.38
CA LYS A 115 13.37 -14.20 3.50
C LYS A 115 14.75 -14.66 3.04
N ALA A 116 14.80 -15.48 1.98
CA ALA A 116 16.03 -15.94 1.36
C ALA A 116 16.71 -14.88 0.46
N GLY A 117 16.08 -13.71 0.26
CA GLY A 117 16.59 -12.65 -0.63
C GLY A 117 16.50 -12.96 -2.12
N LEU A 118 15.79 -14.04 -2.51
CA LEU A 118 15.62 -14.46 -3.90
C LEU A 118 14.63 -13.56 -4.68
N ILE A 119 13.76 -12.85 -3.96
CA ILE A 119 12.89 -11.81 -4.53
C ILE A 119 13.07 -10.48 -3.77
N SER A 120 12.95 -9.36 -4.49
CA SER A 120 13.20 -8.00 -3.99
C SER A 120 11.97 -7.36 -3.34
N ALA A 121 10.76 -7.77 -3.75
CA ALA A 121 9.49 -7.30 -3.22
C ALA A 121 8.37 -8.32 -3.44
N LEU A 122 7.29 -8.19 -2.66
CA LEU A 122 6.07 -8.98 -2.77
C LEU A 122 4.85 -8.10 -3.08
N VAL A 123 4.14 -8.39 -4.16
CA VAL A 123 2.80 -7.85 -4.44
C VAL A 123 1.77 -8.93 -4.10
N THR A 124 0.85 -8.66 -3.18
CA THR A 124 -0.15 -9.64 -2.76
C THR A 124 -1.48 -9.40 -3.49
N ALA A 125 -1.96 -10.35 -4.30
CA ALA A 125 -3.33 -10.28 -4.81
C ALA A 125 -4.38 -10.55 -3.70
N PRO A 126 -5.67 -10.24 -3.94
CA PRO A 126 -6.68 -10.32 -2.89
C PRO A 126 -6.91 -11.74 -2.34
N ILE A 127 -7.12 -11.81 -1.02
CA ILE A 127 -7.46 -13.05 -0.30
C ILE A 127 -8.69 -12.79 0.56
N ASN A 128 -9.63 -13.72 0.56
CA ASN A 128 -10.80 -13.69 1.43
C ASN A 128 -10.42 -14.18 2.85
N LYS A 129 -10.42 -13.26 3.83
CA LYS A 129 -10.07 -13.56 5.23
C LYS A 129 -10.90 -14.68 5.87
N TYR A 130 -12.13 -14.94 5.40
CA TYR A 130 -12.97 -16.02 5.93
C TYR A 130 -12.62 -17.40 5.34
N ASN A 131 -12.18 -17.43 4.07
CA ASN A 131 -11.95 -18.67 3.31
C ASN A 131 -10.58 -19.33 3.60
N ILE A 132 -9.58 -18.51 3.97
CA ILE A 132 -8.20 -18.94 4.29
C ILE A 132 -8.04 -19.51 5.71
N GLN A 133 -9.11 -19.63 6.49
CA GLN A 133 -9.04 -20.15 7.86
C GLN A 133 -9.05 -21.68 7.85
N SER A 134 -8.02 -22.33 8.40
CA SER A 134 -7.95 -23.79 8.56
C SER A 134 -7.84 -24.18 10.04
N GLU A 135 -7.75 -25.47 10.37
CA GLU A 135 -7.44 -25.90 11.74
C GLU A 135 -5.98 -25.59 12.12
N GLU A 136 -5.07 -25.69 11.15
CA GLU A 136 -3.62 -25.49 11.31
C GLU A 136 -3.21 -24.01 11.33
N PHE A 137 -3.99 -23.13 10.69
CA PHE A 137 -3.65 -21.73 10.51
C PHE A 137 -4.85 -20.79 10.63
N LYS A 138 -4.68 -19.70 11.38
CA LYS A 138 -5.65 -18.60 11.48
C LYS A 138 -5.06 -17.33 10.90
N PHE A 139 -5.53 -16.90 9.74
CA PHE A 139 -4.99 -15.72 9.05
C PHE A 139 -5.53 -14.43 9.70
N PRO A 140 -4.69 -13.58 10.33
CA PRO A 140 -5.13 -12.27 10.81
C PRO A 140 -5.36 -11.29 9.66
N GLY A 141 -4.60 -11.42 8.58
CA GLY A 141 -4.54 -10.53 7.43
C GLY A 141 -3.11 -10.44 6.88
N HIS A 142 -2.96 -9.92 5.66
CA HIS A 142 -1.64 -9.80 5.00
C HIS A 142 -0.65 -8.98 5.83
N THR A 143 -1.09 -7.80 6.30
CA THR A 143 -0.26 -6.85 7.05
C THR A 143 0.27 -7.48 8.34
N GLU A 144 -0.63 -8.15 9.06
CA GLU A 144 -0.39 -8.72 10.38
C GLU A 144 0.47 -10.00 10.27
N TYR A 145 0.18 -10.89 9.31
CA TYR A 145 0.98 -12.08 9.02
C TYR A 145 2.41 -11.72 8.57
N LEU A 146 2.58 -10.69 7.74
CA LEU A 146 3.90 -10.25 7.30
C LEU A 146 4.69 -9.55 8.43
N ALA A 147 4.01 -8.79 9.29
CA ALA A 147 4.64 -8.21 10.48
C ALA A 147 5.19 -9.29 11.42
N GLU A 148 4.41 -10.35 11.69
CA GLU A 148 4.88 -11.51 12.46
C GLU A 148 6.01 -12.25 11.74
N ALA A 149 5.83 -12.59 10.47
CA ALA A 149 6.80 -13.36 9.69
C ALA A 149 8.16 -12.65 9.56
N PHE A 150 8.19 -11.32 9.54
CA PHE A 150 9.42 -10.50 9.48
C PHE A 150 9.76 -9.80 10.81
N GLN A 151 9.15 -10.23 11.92
CA GLN A 151 9.44 -9.77 13.29
C GLN A 151 9.36 -8.24 13.50
N SER A 152 8.53 -7.54 12.73
CA SER A 152 8.34 -6.09 12.85
C SER A 152 7.20 -5.77 13.82
N SER A 153 7.56 -5.20 14.98
CA SER A 153 6.62 -4.69 15.97
C SER A 153 6.03 -3.32 15.62
N GLU A 154 6.65 -2.58 14.70
CA GLU A 154 6.20 -1.25 14.28
C GLU A 154 5.97 -1.18 12.77
N TYR A 155 4.71 -1.30 12.37
CA TYR A 155 4.27 -1.14 10.99
C TYR A 155 3.11 -0.14 10.85
N LEU A 156 2.91 0.29 9.61
CA LEU A 156 1.88 1.25 9.21
C LEU A 156 1.20 0.77 7.93
N MET A 157 -0.13 0.69 7.96
CA MET A 157 -0.93 0.70 6.72
C MET A 157 -0.81 2.09 6.12
N PHE A 158 -0.16 2.18 4.96
CA PHE A 158 0.06 3.42 4.24
C PHE A 158 -0.66 3.31 2.89
N MET A 159 -1.81 3.97 2.77
CA MET A 159 -2.55 4.02 1.52
C MET A 159 -1.88 5.06 0.61
N VAL A 160 -1.39 4.64 -0.54
CA VAL A 160 -0.57 5.47 -1.42
C VAL A 160 -1.02 5.41 -2.86
N SER A 161 -0.98 6.56 -3.52
CA SER A 161 -0.95 6.70 -4.97
C SER A 161 0.11 7.73 -5.35
N GLU A 162 0.23 8.06 -6.64
CA GLU A 162 1.10 9.15 -7.11
C GLU A 162 0.75 10.47 -6.38
N ARG A 163 -0.56 10.77 -6.29
CA ARG A 163 -1.11 12.08 -5.90
C ARG A 163 -1.39 12.22 -4.40
N LEU A 164 -1.56 11.12 -3.67
CA LEU A 164 -2.07 11.12 -2.30
C LEU A 164 -1.45 9.99 -1.46
N LYS A 165 -1.06 10.27 -0.21
CA LYS A 165 -0.47 9.28 0.71
C LYS A 165 -1.05 9.47 2.11
N ILE A 166 -1.75 8.48 2.64
CA ILE A 166 -2.48 8.55 3.92
C ILE A 166 -2.10 7.37 4.81
N GLY A 167 -1.51 7.67 5.97
CA GLY A 167 -1.38 6.74 7.08
C GLY A 167 -2.50 6.94 8.10
N VAL A 168 -2.79 5.90 8.90
CA VAL A 168 -3.79 5.96 9.98
C VAL A 168 -3.15 5.63 11.33
N VAL A 169 -3.52 6.36 12.39
CA VAL A 169 -3.10 6.02 13.77
C VAL A 169 -3.76 4.73 14.21
N THR A 170 -5.09 4.65 14.10
CA THR A 170 -5.87 3.43 14.36
C THR A 170 -6.35 2.79 13.06
N GLY A 171 -6.11 1.47 12.94
CA GLY A 171 -6.53 0.67 11.79
C GLY A 171 -7.92 0.06 11.98
N HIS A 172 -8.04 -1.25 11.79
CA HIS A 172 -9.29 -2.01 11.95
C HIS A 172 -9.73 -2.13 13.42
N VAL A 173 -10.24 -1.04 14.02
CA VAL A 173 -10.82 -1.01 15.38
C VAL A 173 -12.28 -0.54 15.33
N PRO A 174 -13.17 -1.00 16.25
CA PRO A 174 -14.51 -0.43 16.37
C PRO A 174 -14.45 1.07 16.68
N LEU A 175 -15.32 1.88 16.06
CA LEU A 175 -15.28 3.35 16.18
C LEU A 175 -15.30 3.84 17.64
N GLY A 176 -16.13 3.23 18.49
CA GLY A 176 -16.19 3.52 19.94
C GLY A 176 -14.92 3.17 20.74
N ARG A 177 -13.90 2.56 20.11
CA ARG A 177 -12.56 2.33 20.68
C ARG A 177 -11.48 3.21 20.05
N VAL A 178 -11.78 4.06 19.06
CA VAL A 178 -10.77 4.93 18.44
C VAL A 178 -10.17 5.86 19.49
N ARG A 179 -11.00 6.62 20.21
CA ARG A 179 -10.58 7.60 21.24
C ARG A 179 -9.57 7.02 22.23
N SER A 180 -9.84 5.83 22.78
CA SER A 180 -8.98 5.17 23.77
C SER A 180 -7.69 4.56 23.21
N ASN A 181 -7.50 4.57 21.88
CA ASN A 181 -6.27 4.17 21.21
C ASN A 181 -5.48 5.37 20.63
N ILE A 182 -5.97 6.61 20.79
CA ILE A 182 -5.22 7.83 20.46
C ILE A 182 -4.44 8.28 21.71
N SER A 183 -3.12 8.18 21.64
CA SER A 183 -2.19 8.64 22.68
C SER A 183 -0.99 9.35 22.05
N GLN A 184 -0.25 10.15 22.84
CA GLN A 184 0.92 10.86 22.32
C GLN A 184 1.98 9.90 21.76
N GLU A 185 2.13 8.73 22.39
CA GLU A 185 2.98 7.63 21.91
C GLU A 185 2.48 7.06 20.57
N ALA A 186 1.17 6.76 20.46
CA ALA A 186 0.59 6.18 19.26
C ALA A 186 0.71 7.12 18.05
N VAL A 187 0.39 8.41 18.21
CA VAL A 187 0.55 9.43 17.17
C VAL A 187 2.04 9.58 16.80
N SER A 188 2.94 9.63 17.80
CA SER A 188 4.38 9.77 17.57
C SER A 188 4.99 8.58 16.83
N LYS A 189 4.66 7.34 17.21
CA LYS A 189 5.13 6.14 16.48
C LYS A 189 4.71 6.18 15.02
N LYS A 190 3.48 6.60 14.73
CA LYS A 190 2.94 6.65 13.37
C LYS A 190 3.55 7.80 12.56
N LEU A 191 3.80 8.96 13.16
CA LEU A 191 4.59 10.04 12.53
C LEU A 191 6.03 9.61 12.21
N ASN A 192 6.73 8.97 13.14
CA ASN A 192 8.09 8.44 12.91
C ASN A 192 8.14 7.46 11.74
N GLN A 193 7.19 6.53 11.66
CA GLN A 193 7.12 5.58 10.54
C GLN A 193 6.77 6.28 9.21
N ILE A 194 5.88 7.29 9.19
CA ILE A 194 5.64 8.12 7.99
C ILE A 194 6.91 8.85 7.55
N ILE A 195 7.61 9.54 8.47
CA ILE A 195 8.83 10.32 8.14
C ILE A 195 9.91 9.39 7.57
N LYS A 196 10.19 8.27 8.26
CA LYS A 196 11.15 7.24 7.83
C LYS A 196 10.79 6.67 6.46
N SER A 197 9.50 6.43 6.22
CA SER A 197 9.00 5.92 4.95
C SER A 197 9.11 6.92 3.81
N LEU A 198 8.72 8.18 4.02
CA LEU A 198 8.85 9.22 3.01
C LEU A 198 10.30 9.46 2.61
N HIS A 199 11.25 9.32 3.55
CA HIS A 199 12.68 9.33 3.27
C HIS A 199 13.12 8.08 2.48
N LYS A 200 13.02 6.88 3.06
CA LYS A 200 13.65 5.66 2.52
C LYS A 200 12.82 4.95 1.42
N ASP A 201 11.50 4.98 1.50
CA ASP A 201 10.62 4.34 0.52
C ASP A 201 10.26 5.27 -0.65
N PHE A 202 10.16 6.59 -0.41
CA PHE A 202 9.68 7.57 -1.41
C PHE A 202 10.70 8.66 -1.81
N GLY A 203 11.91 8.68 -1.23
CA GLY A 203 12.99 9.61 -1.63
C GLY A 203 12.79 11.08 -1.25
N ILE A 204 11.82 11.40 -0.38
CA ILE A 204 11.44 12.76 -0.02
C ILE A 204 12.27 13.24 1.19
N ASN A 205 13.34 14.00 0.91
CA ASN A 205 14.33 14.44 1.90
C ASN A 205 13.82 15.43 2.98
N LYS A 206 12.67 16.10 2.76
CA LYS A 206 12.04 17.05 3.71
C LYS A 206 10.51 16.94 3.66
N PRO A 207 9.93 15.85 4.20
CA PRO A 207 8.52 15.55 4.04
C PRO A 207 7.64 16.52 4.83
N ARG A 208 6.65 17.11 4.15
CA ARG A 208 5.58 17.91 4.75
C ARG A 208 4.41 16.98 5.09
N ILE A 209 4.07 16.88 6.36
CA ILE A 209 3.03 15.96 6.85
C ILE A 209 1.89 16.77 7.44
N ALA A 210 0.67 16.53 6.93
CA ALA A 210 -0.54 17.00 7.57
C ALA A 210 -1.03 15.98 8.62
N VAL A 211 -1.51 16.46 9.75
CA VAL A 211 -2.16 15.66 10.79
C VAL A 211 -3.59 16.14 10.92
N LEU A 212 -4.55 15.21 10.90
CA LEU A 212 -5.96 15.54 11.09
C LEU A 212 -6.30 15.60 12.59
N GLY A 213 -7.34 16.34 12.95
CA GLY A 213 -7.98 16.19 14.26
C GLY A 213 -8.60 14.79 14.41
N LEU A 214 -8.84 14.36 15.65
CA LEU A 214 -9.73 13.24 15.94
C LEU A 214 -11.19 13.71 15.84
N ASN A 215 -11.48 14.88 16.43
CA ASN A 215 -12.81 15.42 16.60
C ASN A 215 -13.23 16.29 15.39
N PRO A 216 -14.54 16.49 15.15
CA PRO A 216 -15.03 17.51 14.22
C PRO A 216 -14.43 18.88 14.55
N HIS A 217 -14.16 19.69 13.52
CA HIS A 217 -13.50 20.99 13.66
C HIS A 217 -12.16 20.97 14.43
N ALA A 218 -11.50 19.80 14.50
CA ALA A 218 -10.30 19.59 15.32
C ALA A 218 -10.51 20.00 16.80
N GLY A 219 -11.68 19.67 17.34
CA GLY A 219 -12.05 19.89 18.74
C GLY A 219 -12.63 21.27 19.05
N GLU A 220 -12.61 22.22 18.10
CA GLU A 220 -13.14 23.59 18.25
C GLU A 220 -12.73 24.24 19.58
N ASP A 221 -11.41 24.37 19.77
CA ASP A 221 -10.79 24.88 20.99
C ASP A 221 -11.24 24.18 22.30
N GLY A 222 -11.57 22.89 22.23
CA GLY A 222 -11.97 22.04 23.36
C GLY A 222 -13.50 21.88 23.49
N LEU A 223 -14.29 22.65 22.75
CA LEU A 223 -15.75 22.60 22.78
C LEU A 223 -16.31 21.25 22.28
N LEU A 224 -15.62 20.61 21.34
CA LEU A 224 -16.02 19.34 20.70
C LEU A 224 -15.11 18.15 21.08
N GLY A 225 -14.22 18.33 22.04
CA GLY A 225 -13.28 17.32 22.52
C GLY A 225 -11.89 17.90 22.80
N ASN A 226 -11.18 17.30 23.76
CA ASN A 226 -9.88 17.80 24.22
C ASN A 226 -8.68 17.05 23.63
N GLU A 227 -8.87 15.98 22.87
CA GLU A 227 -7.79 15.11 22.40
C GLU A 227 -6.78 15.87 21.51
N GLU A 228 -7.23 16.90 20.80
CA GLU A 228 -6.34 17.82 20.11
C GLU A 228 -5.41 18.57 21.07
N LYS A 229 -5.93 19.10 22.18
CA LYS A 229 -5.15 19.84 23.19
C LYS A 229 -4.27 18.95 24.06
N GLU A 230 -4.79 17.79 24.47
CA GLU A 230 -4.14 16.87 25.41
C GLU A 230 -3.16 15.90 24.71
N VAL A 231 -3.38 15.58 23.43
CA VAL A 231 -2.59 14.58 22.69
C VAL A 231 -1.99 15.12 21.40
N ILE A 232 -2.79 15.65 20.47
CA ILE A 232 -2.33 15.82 19.07
C ILE A 232 -1.44 17.06 18.91
N ILE A 233 -1.83 18.21 19.47
CA ILE A 233 -1.07 19.47 19.42
C ILE A 233 0.29 19.34 20.12
N PRO A 234 0.42 18.78 21.34
CA PRO A 234 1.71 18.56 21.99
C PRO A 234 2.69 17.75 21.14
N VAL A 235 2.20 16.71 20.44
CA VAL A 235 3.02 15.92 19.52
C VAL A 235 3.43 16.75 18.31
N ILE A 236 2.52 17.45 17.64
CA ILE A 236 2.86 18.29 16.48
C ILE A 236 3.89 19.36 16.85
N GLU A 237 3.76 19.98 18.02
CA GLU A 237 4.77 20.91 18.54
C GLU A 237 6.13 20.24 18.76
N GLN A 238 6.19 19.03 19.34
CA GLN A 238 7.43 18.29 19.53
C GLN A 238 8.15 18.04 18.20
N TYR A 239 7.42 17.59 17.17
CA TYR A 239 8.00 17.37 15.84
C TYR A 239 8.47 18.67 15.19
N ARG A 240 7.73 19.77 15.34
CA ARG A 240 8.15 21.09 14.82
C ARG A 240 9.36 21.67 15.54
N LYS A 241 9.47 21.49 16.86
CA LYS A 241 10.66 21.84 17.67
C LYS A 241 11.89 21.04 17.23
N ASN A 242 11.69 19.82 16.75
CA ASN A 242 12.71 18.95 16.15
C ASN A 242 12.90 19.19 14.62
N ASN A 243 12.49 20.35 14.09
CA ASN A 243 12.63 20.75 12.68
C ASN A 243 11.91 19.88 11.63
N HIS A 244 10.98 19.00 12.03
CA HIS A 244 10.13 18.29 11.07
C HIS A 244 8.96 19.17 10.59
N LEU A 245 8.63 19.06 9.31
CA LEU A 245 7.56 19.84 8.67
C LEU A 245 6.18 19.19 8.90
N VAL A 246 5.79 19.05 10.17
CA VAL A 246 4.48 18.52 10.60
C VAL A 246 3.52 19.68 10.88
N TYR A 247 2.29 19.59 10.38
CA TYR A 247 1.28 20.65 10.46
C TYR A 247 -0.10 20.08 10.84
N GLY A 248 -0.89 20.87 11.56
CA GLY A 248 -2.22 20.50 12.04
C GLY A 248 -2.40 20.85 13.53
N PRO A 249 -3.41 20.26 14.21
CA PRO A 249 -4.42 19.37 13.64
C PRO A 249 -5.33 20.12 12.65
N PHE A 250 -5.75 19.46 11.58
CA PHE A 250 -6.70 20.01 10.61
C PHE A 250 -8.09 19.37 10.75
N PRO A 251 -9.19 20.15 10.68
CA PRO A 251 -10.53 19.60 10.46
C PRO A 251 -10.57 18.77 9.17
N ALA A 252 -10.93 17.49 9.25
CA ALA A 252 -10.79 16.56 8.13
C ALA A 252 -11.65 16.95 6.92
N ASP A 253 -12.90 17.36 7.18
CA ASP A 253 -13.87 17.84 6.20
C ASP A 253 -13.35 19.07 5.43
N GLY A 254 -12.96 20.13 6.13
CA GLY A 254 -12.42 21.34 5.52
C GLY A 254 -11.06 21.12 4.85
N PHE A 255 -10.24 20.20 5.38
CA PHE A 255 -8.96 19.82 4.80
C PHE A 255 -9.11 19.13 3.44
N PHE A 256 -10.01 18.15 3.32
CA PHE A 256 -10.26 17.47 2.06
C PHE A 256 -11.08 18.33 1.08
N GLY A 257 -12.14 19.00 1.56
CA GLY A 257 -13.01 19.86 0.75
C GLY A 257 -12.26 21.02 0.10
N ALA A 258 -11.42 21.75 0.84
CA ALA A 258 -10.60 22.84 0.31
C ALA A 258 -9.35 22.35 -0.46
N SER A 259 -9.25 21.05 -0.78
CA SER A 259 -8.09 20.42 -1.45
C SER A 259 -6.73 20.68 -0.76
N ASN A 260 -6.70 20.95 0.55
CA ASN A 260 -5.47 21.26 1.28
C ASN A 260 -4.48 20.08 1.28
N TRP A 261 -4.97 18.85 1.15
CA TRP A 261 -4.16 17.63 0.96
C TRP A 261 -3.08 17.76 -0.12
N LYS A 262 -3.34 18.49 -1.21
CA LYS A 262 -2.38 18.70 -2.32
C LYS A 262 -1.11 19.47 -1.92
N LYS A 263 -1.05 20.03 -0.72
CA LYS A 263 0.07 20.81 -0.18
C LYS A 263 1.06 19.96 0.65
N PHE A 264 0.75 18.68 0.86
CA PHE A 264 1.49 17.78 1.76
C PHE A 264 1.94 16.51 1.05
N ASP A 265 3.04 15.95 1.52
CA ASP A 265 3.67 14.75 0.95
C ASP A 265 3.09 13.46 1.57
N ALA A 266 2.51 13.57 2.78
CA ALA A 266 1.58 12.60 3.35
C ALA A 266 0.62 13.23 4.37
N ILE A 267 -0.40 12.46 4.75
CA ILE A 267 -1.38 12.78 5.79
C ILE A 267 -1.40 11.67 6.84
N LEU A 268 -1.54 12.05 8.12
CA LEU A 268 -1.87 11.15 9.22
C LEU A 268 -3.31 11.41 9.68
N ALA A 269 -4.20 10.48 9.32
CA ALA A 269 -5.56 10.42 9.86
C ALA A 269 -5.58 9.67 11.20
N MET A 270 -6.52 10.00 12.09
CA MET A 270 -6.62 9.36 13.41
C MET A 270 -7.24 7.96 13.34
N TYR A 271 -8.15 7.72 12.40
CA TYR A 271 -8.81 6.42 12.20
C TYR A 271 -9.03 6.07 10.73
N HIS A 272 -9.30 4.77 10.50
CA HIS A 272 -9.52 4.13 9.19
C HIS A 272 -10.37 4.99 8.23
N ASP A 273 -11.66 5.17 8.51
CA ASP A 273 -12.59 5.78 7.55
C ASP A 273 -12.30 7.26 7.28
N GLN A 274 -11.77 8.00 8.27
CA GLN A 274 -11.35 9.40 8.11
C GLN A 274 -10.27 9.56 7.03
N GLY A 275 -9.36 8.59 6.92
CA GLY A 275 -8.33 8.56 5.89
C GLY A 275 -8.81 7.88 4.61
N LEU A 276 -9.55 6.77 4.72
CA LEU A 276 -9.82 5.89 3.59
C LEU A 276 -11.04 6.31 2.75
N MET A 277 -12.06 6.96 3.31
CA MET A 277 -13.12 7.57 2.48
C MET A 277 -12.55 8.55 1.44
N PRO A 278 -11.79 9.61 1.83
CA PRO A 278 -11.22 10.53 0.86
C PRO A 278 -10.15 9.87 -0.01
N PHE A 279 -9.39 8.89 0.49
CA PHE A 279 -8.47 8.11 -0.37
C PHE A 279 -9.22 7.40 -1.51
N LYS A 280 -10.27 6.63 -1.18
CA LYS A 280 -11.10 5.91 -2.16
C LYS A 280 -11.76 6.85 -3.17
N MET A 281 -12.22 8.02 -2.73
CA MET A 281 -12.85 9.01 -3.61
C MET A 281 -11.86 9.71 -4.56
N LEU A 282 -10.59 9.85 -4.17
CA LEU A 282 -9.59 10.58 -4.94
C LEU A 282 -8.66 9.68 -5.77
N ALA A 283 -8.48 8.43 -5.34
CA ALA A 283 -7.50 7.48 -5.86
C ALA A 283 -8.04 6.03 -5.94
N PHE A 284 -9.24 5.86 -6.52
CA PHE A 284 -9.92 4.56 -6.61
C PHE A 284 -9.15 3.54 -7.48
N GLU A 285 -8.62 4.00 -8.62
CA GLU A 285 -8.01 3.15 -9.67
C GLU A 285 -6.47 3.04 -9.50
N ASP A 286 -5.82 4.12 -9.04
CA ASP A 286 -4.38 4.22 -8.78
C ASP A 286 -4.00 3.95 -7.31
N GLY A 287 -4.96 3.55 -6.48
CA GLY A 287 -4.77 3.27 -5.06
C GLY A 287 -4.01 1.97 -4.79
N VAL A 288 -3.01 2.04 -3.91
CA VAL A 288 -2.17 0.93 -3.47
C VAL A 288 -2.11 0.88 -1.94
N ASN A 289 -2.25 -0.30 -1.36
CA ASN A 289 -1.98 -0.54 0.06
C ASN A 289 -0.52 -0.94 0.23
N PHE A 290 0.31 -0.02 0.75
CA PHE A 290 1.70 -0.27 1.09
C PHE A 290 1.84 -0.53 2.60
N THR A 291 2.65 -1.52 2.98
CA THR A 291 2.93 -1.82 4.40
C THR A 291 4.30 -1.30 4.80
N SER A 292 4.31 -0.07 5.34
CA SER A 292 5.53 0.57 5.82
C SER A 292 5.95 0.03 7.20
N GLY A 293 7.23 0.19 7.54
CA GLY A 293 7.85 -0.35 8.76
C GLY A 293 8.36 -1.80 8.65
N LEU A 294 8.09 -2.49 7.53
CA LEU A 294 8.69 -3.79 7.23
C LEU A 294 10.09 -3.65 6.63
N SER A 295 10.99 -4.57 7.00
CA SER A 295 12.32 -4.73 6.40
C SER A 295 12.26 -5.03 4.89
N ILE A 296 11.21 -5.75 4.48
CA ILE A 296 10.90 -6.08 3.09
C ILE A 296 9.95 -5.06 2.46
N VAL A 297 9.82 -5.08 1.13
CA VAL A 297 8.84 -4.27 0.39
C VAL A 297 7.60 -5.12 0.10
N ARG A 298 6.44 -4.71 0.61
CA ARG A 298 5.15 -5.30 0.22
C ARG A 298 4.12 -4.27 -0.16
N THR A 299 3.51 -4.46 -1.32
CA THR A 299 2.35 -3.71 -1.83
C THR A 299 1.17 -4.63 -2.11
N SER A 300 0.02 -4.04 -2.40
CA SER A 300 -1.23 -4.73 -2.73
C SER A 300 -2.12 -3.76 -3.51
N PRO A 301 -2.92 -4.25 -4.48
CA PRO A 301 -4.05 -3.48 -4.95
C PRO A 301 -5.03 -3.20 -3.79
N ASP A 302 -5.87 -2.19 -3.97
CA ASP A 302 -6.78 -1.66 -2.96
C ASP A 302 -8.24 -2.16 -3.15
N HIS A 303 -8.40 -3.38 -3.66
CA HIS A 303 -9.69 -4.03 -3.91
C HIS A 303 -9.77 -5.44 -3.31
N GLY A 304 -10.99 -5.95 -3.12
CA GLY A 304 -11.26 -7.30 -2.61
C GLY A 304 -11.12 -8.39 -3.68
N THR A 305 -11.56 -9.62 -3.34
CA THR A 305 -11.58 -10.79 -4.24
C THR A 305 -12.64 -10.72 -5.33
N ALA A 306 -13.66 -9.87 -5.18
CA ALA A 306 -14.69 -9.55 -6.19
C ALA A 306 -15.24 -10.78 -6.93
N TYR A 307 -15.65 -11.79 -6.16
CA TYR A 307 -16.18 -13.07 -6.67
C TYR A 307 -17.37 -12.88 -7.62
N ASP A 308 -18.16 -11.82 -7.43
CA ASP A 308 -19.29 -11.42 -8.26
C ASP A 308 -18.91 -11.07 -9.72
N ILE A 309 -17.65 -10.71 -9.99
CA ILE A 309 -17.12 -10.45 -11.35
C ILE A 309 -16.00 -11.41 -11.78
N ALA A 310 -15.53 -12.29 -10.89
CA ALA A 310 -14.44 -13.23 -11.19
C ALA A 310 -14.78 -14.15 -12.38
N GLY A 311 -13.82 -14.31 -13.30
CA GLY A 311 -14.02 -15.11 -14.53
C GLY A 311 -14.80 -14.41 -15.64
N LYS A 312 -15.37 -13.22 -15.40
CA LYS A 312 -16.19 -12.49 -16.39
C LYS A 312 -15.38 -11.56 -17.29
N ASN A 313 -14.07 -11.44 -17.09
CA ASN A 313 -13.17 -10.50 -17.79
C ASN A 313 -13.46 -9.01 -17.49
N LEU A 314 -14.23 -8.72 -16.44
CA LEU A 314 -14.69 -7.37 -16.08
C LEU A 314 -13.79 -6.65 -15.05
N ALA A 315 -12.85 -7.34 -14.39
CA ALA A 315 -12.00 -6.73 -13.38
C ALA A 315 -10.99 -5.77 -14.02
N ASP A 316 -10.90 -4.55 -13.50
CA ASP A 316 -9.78 -3.68 -13.83
C ASP A 316 -8.51 -4.13 -13.12
N HIS A 317 -7.37 -3.86 -13.75
CA HIS A 317 -6.04 -4.27 -13.35
C HIS A 317 -5.12 -3.08 -13.02
N SER A 318 -5.60 -1.83 -13.13
CA SER A 318 -4.80 -0.63 -12.87
C SER A 318 -4.21 -0.64 -11.47
N SER A 319 -5.01 -0.92 -10.43
CA SER A 319 -4.53 -0.98 -9.04
C SER A 319 -3.46 -2.07 -8.83
N MET A 320 -3.55 -3.21 -9.54
CA MET A 320 -2.50 -4.25 -9.53
C MET A 320 -1.21 -3.76 -10.22
N LEU A 321 -1.34 -3.09 -11.37
CA LEU A 321 -0.22 -2.50 -12.10
C LEU A 321 0.46 -1.37 -11.30
N HIS A 322 -0.31 -0.51 -10.65
CA HIS A 322 0.18 0.52 -9.74
C HIS A 322 0.86 -0.08 -8.49
N ALA A 323 0.35 -1.20 -7.96
CA ALA A 323 1.00 -1.91 -6.85
C ALA A 323 2.36 -2.51 -7.25
N ILE A 324 2.46 -3.04 -8.48
CA ILE A 324 3.72 -3.53 -9.08
C ILE A 324 4.72 -2.39 -9.28
N TYR A 325 4.33 -1.27 -9.89
CA TYR A 325 5.22 -0.11 -10.07
C TYR A 325 5.66 0.49 -8.73
N THR A 326 4.73 0.63 -7.77
CA THR A 326 5.02 1.13 -6.42
C THR A 326 6.04 0.24 -5.70
N ALA A 327 5.93 -1.09 -5.80
CA ALA A 327 6.92 -2.00 -5.25
C ALA A 327 8.30 -1.82 -5.91
N LEU A 328 8.34 -1.68 -7.23
CA LEU A 328 9.57 -1.51 -8.00
C LEU A 328 10.29 -0.20 -7.66
N ASP A 329 9.56 0.90 -7.52
CA ASP A 329 10.14 2.21 -7.21
C ASP A 329 10.55 2.31 -5.73
N ILE A 330 9.80 1.71 -4.80
CA ILE A 330 10.25 1.59 -3.40
C ILE A 330 11.53 0.74 -3.31
N VAL A 331 11.68 -0.36 -4.07
CA VAL A 331 12.93 -1.14 -4.12
C VAL A 331 14.11 -0.28 -4.61
N ARG A 332 13.90 0.55 -5.65
CA ARG A 332 14.93 1.47 -6.17
C ARG A 332 15.31 2.53 -5.15
N ASN A 333 14.33 3.18 -4.53
CA ASN A 333 14.53 4.21 -3.51
C ASN A 333 15.25 3.65 -2.29
N ARG A 334 14.89 2.44 -1.83
CA ARG A 334 15.60 1.73 -0.74
C ARG A 334 17.06 1.47 -1.10
N LYS A 335 17.35 0.98 -2.32
CA LYS A 335 18.74 0.74 -2.76
C LYS A 335 19.56 2.02 -2.78
N GLN A 336 19.02 3.09 -3.37
CA GLN A 336 19.68 4.41 -3.41
C GLN A 336 19.87 5.00 -2.01
N TRP A 337 18.89 4.84 -1.11
CA TRP A 337 18.99 5.25 0.27
C TRP A 337 20.11 4.51 1.00
N ASP A 338 20.17 3.18 0.88
CA ASP A 338 21.18 2.36 1.55
C ASP A 338 22.60 2.57 0.98
N GLU A 339 22.72 2.86 -0.32
CA GLU A 339 23.95 3.37 -0.94
C GLU A 339 24.38 4.72 -0.33
N ILE A 340 23.46 5.69 -0.23
CA ILE A 340 23.73 7.03 0.33
C ILE A 340 24.11 6.97 1.82
N GLU A 341 23.50 6.09 2.61
CA GLU A 341 23.84 5.93 4.03
C GLU A 341 25.20 5.23 4.22
N ALA A 342 25.55 4.26 3.36
CA ALA A 342 26.89 3.65 3.35
C ALA A 342 27.97 4.69 3.03
N ASP A 343 27.76 5.51 1.99
CA ASP A 343 28.63 6.61 1.59
C ASP A 343 28.87 7.62 2.73
N LYS A 344 27.83 7.93 3.51
CA LYS A 344 27.94 8.79 4.71
C LYS A 344 28.72 8.12 5.83
N ALA A 345 28.49 6.83 6.08
CA ALA A 345 29.18 6.08 7.12
C ALA A 345 30.68 5.95 6.82
N GLU A 346 31.06 5.69 5.56
CA GLU A 346 32.46 5.68 5.14
C GLU A 346 33.12 7.05 5.34
N ARG A 347 32.48 8.14 4.89
CA ARG A 347 32.99 9.51 5.06
C ARG A 347 33.08 9.97 6.52
N ALA A 348 32.23 9.43 7.41
CA ALA A 348 32.28 9.70 8.85
C ALA A 348 33.38 8.91 9.57
N ASN A 349 33.75 7.73 9.04
CA ASN A 349 34.81 6.88 9.58
C ASN A 349 36.19 7.21 8.97
N ALA A 350 36.24 7.89 7.83
CA ALA A 350 37.47 8.39 7.23
C ALA A 350 38.15 9.39 8.17
N THR A 351 39.38 9.10 8.60
CA THR A 351 40.19 10.05 9.36
C THR A 351 40.40 11.31 8.50
N PRO A 352 40.16 12.53 9.03
CA PRO A 352 40.48 13.75 8.31
C PRO A 352 41.94 13.73 7.86
N PRO A 353 42.27 14.18 6.63
CA PRO A 353 43.66 14.25 6.20
C PRO A 353 44.43 15.12 7.20
N LEU A 354 45.58 14.63 7.66
CA LEU A 354 46.48 15.42 8.49
C LEU A 354 46.88 16.66 7.70
N ILE A 355 46.35 17.81 8.13
CA ILE A 355 46.87 19.10 7.70
C ILE A 355 48.24 19.21 8.37
N GLU A 356 49.30 18.94 7.61
CA GLU A 356 50.66 19.24 8.02
C GLU A 356 50.77 20.75 8.22
N ILE A 357 50.64 21.18 9.48
CA ILE A 357 50.93 22.56 9.87
C ILE A 357 52.45 22.73 9.71
N PRO A 358 52.94 23.63 8.84
CA PRO A 358 54.37 23.79 8.64
C PRO A 358 55.06 24.09 9.97
N THR A 359 56.10 23.30 10.26
CA THR A 359 56.97 23.52 11.41
C THR A 359 57.59 24.92 11.29
N GLN A 360 58.05 25.49 12.41
CA GLN A 360 58.53 26.88 12.39
C GLN A 360 59.81 27.09 11.54
N GLU A 361 60.43 26.02 11.06
CA GLU A 361 61.59 26.04 10.17
C GLU A 361 61.22 26.23 8.68
N GLU A 362 59.96 26.01 8.29
CA GLU A 362 59.47 26.19 6.90
C GLU A 362 58.75 27.53 6.65
N ARG A 363 58.74 28.45 7.63
CA ARG A 363 58.15 29.79 7.45
C ARG A 363 59.20 30.74 6.90
N ASP A 364 58.92 31.38 5.77
CA ASP A 364 59.79 32.44 5.23
C ASP A 364 59.86 33.60 6.27
N PRO A 365 61.04 33.90 6.84
CA PRO A 365 61.18 34.86 7.93
C PRO A 365 60.93 36.33 7.51
N LYS A 366 60.53 36.60 6.26
CA LYS A 366 60.27 37.94 5.73
C LYS A 366 58.85 38.48 5.96
N LEU A 367 57.98 37.73 6.64
CA LEU A 367 56.56 38.08 6.82
C LEU A 367 56.16 38.53 8.24
N ASP A 368 57.06 38.44 9.22
CA ASP A 368 56.75 38.74 10.64
C ASP A 368 57.04 40.20 11.08
N ASP A 369 57.62 41.05 10.22
CA ASP A 369 58.12 42.39 10.60
C ASP A 369 57.08 43.54 10.53
N GLU A 370 55.88 43.35 9.97
CA GLU A 370 54.86 44.42 9.80
C GLU A 370 53.71 44.42 10.86
N ILE A 371 53.99 44.04 12.12
CA ILE A 371 53.01 44.18 13.22
C ILE A 371 53.57 45.04 14.37
N PRO A 372 53.17 46.33 14.49
CA PRO A 372 53.57 47.20 15.59
C PRO A 372 53.11 46.69 16.96
N ARG A 373 54.04 46.58 17.92
CA ARG A 373 53.76 46.11 19.29
C ARG A 373 53.44 47.28 20.24
N GLU A 374 52.17 47.64 20.37
CA GLU A 374 51.75 48.47 21.50
C GLU A 374 51.84 47.68 22.82
N ARG A 375 52.26 48.35 23.91
CA ARG A 375 52.42 47.75 25.24
C ARG A 375 51.19 48.02 26.10
N PRO A 376 50.74 47.07 26.93
CA PRO A 376 49.63 47.30 27.84
C PRO A 376 50.03 48.30 28.94
N GLN A 377 49.25 49.36 29.10
CA GLN A 377 49.23 50.15 30.33
C GLN A 377 48.13 49.65 31.28
N SER A 378 48.35 49.88 32.56
CA SER A 378 47.61 49.26 33.66
C SER A 378 46.56 50.17 34.30
N ARG A 379 45.66 49.52 35.05
CA ARG A 379 44.88 50.02 36.19
C ARG A 379 43.55 50.76 35.94
N GLU A 380 42.64 50.35 36.80
CA GLU A 380 41.68 51.15 37.59
C GLU A 380 40.28 51.52 37.04
N GLU A 381 39.32 51.21 37.93
CA GLU A 381 37.99 51.77 38.17
C GLU A 381 36.87 51.68 37.11
N ARG A 382 35.73 51.14 37.58
CA ARG A 382 34.40 51.32 36.98
C ARG A 382 33.75 52.59 37.54
N PRO A 383 33.28 53.51 36.69
CA PRO A 383 32.15 54.37 37.03
C PRO A 383 30.81 53.66 36.87
N GLN A 384 29.75 54.26 37.38
CA GLN A 384 28.41 53.68 37.47
C GLN A 384 27.57 53.97 36.21
N ARG A 385 26.55 53.13 35.96
CA ARG A 385 25.57 53.34 34.89
C ARG A 385 24.49 54.30 35.38
N GLU A 386 24.67 55.60 35.14
CA GLU A 386 23.69 56.62 35.54
C GLU A 386 22.31 56.39 34.90
N GLU A 387 21.26 56.73 35.64
CA GLU A 387 19.92 56.88 35.09
C GLU A 387 19.84 58.11 34.17
N ARG A 388 19.06 58.02 33.08
CA ARG A 388 18.41 59.20 32.52
C ARG A 388 16.89 59.03 32.59
N LYS A 389 16.27 59.88 33.41
CA LYS A 389 14.83 59.90 33.63
C LYS A 389 14.11 60.64 32.50
N ARG A 390 12.80 60.37 32.45
CA ARG A 390 11.79 60.89 31.51
C ARG A 390 11.79 62.42 31.42
N ASP A 391 11.20 62.97 30.36
CA ASP A 391 10.08 63.89 30.57
C ASP A 391 9.02 63.85 29.44
N ASN A 392 7.97 64.69 29.55
CA ASN A 392 6.64 64.48 28.98
C ASN A 392 6.19 65.51 27.91
N ARG A 393 5.34 65.02 26.98
CA ARG A 393 4.19 65.74 26.35
C ARG A 393 4.53 66.90 25.38
N PRO A 394 3.54 67.46 24.63
CA PRO A 394 2.09 67.15 24.58
C PRO A 394 1.63 66.58 23.22
N ALA A 395 0.30 66.51 23.04
CA ALA A 395 -0.38 66.08 21.83
C ALA A 395 -1.58 67.01 21.54
N ARG A 396 -2.26 66.75 20.40
CA ARG A 396 -3.50 67.38 19.86
C ARG A 396 -3.23 68.43 18.78
N GLU A 397 -4.23 68.58 17.88
CA GLU A 397 -4.14 69.16 16.53
C GLU A 397 -3.30 68.29 15.57
N GLU A 398 -3.70 68.02 14.32
CA GLU A 398 -4.87 68.46 13.54
C GLU A 398 -5.89 67.31 13.30
N ARG A 399 -7.18 67.63 13.18
CA ARG A 399 -8.21 66.70 12.66
C ARG A 399 -9.30 67.43 11.88
N GLN A 400 -8.94 67.99 10.71
CA GLN A 400 -9.87 68.59 9.74
C GLN A 400 -9.23 68.65 8.35
N LYS A 401 -10.06 68.74 7.30
CA LYS A 401 -9.69 68.87 5.86
C LYS A 401 -8.96 67.68 5.23
N ARG A 402 -9.73 66.64 4.84
CA ARG A 402 -9.62 65.97 3.51
C ARG A 402 -10.75 64.96 3.21
N GLU A 403 -11.96 65.26 3.67
CA GLU A 403 -13.17 64.83 2.95
C GLU A 403 -13.42 65.90 1.89
N ASP A 404 -13.16 65.58 0.61
CA ASP A 404 -13.77 66.18 -0.59
C ASP A 404 -13.06 65.70 -1.86
N ARG A 405 -13.70 64.81 -2.61
CA ARG A 405 -13.66 64.73 -4.10
C ARG A 405 -14.64 63.67 -4.60
N GLN A 406 -15.72 64.14 -5.21
CA GLN A 406 -16.71 63.32 -5.91
C GLN A 406 -16.11 62.71 -7.19
N PRO A 407 -16.55 61.51 -7.60
CA PRO A 407 -16.45 61.07 -9.00
C PRO A 407 -17.49 61.80 -9.87
N ARG A 408 -17.30 61.80 -11.19
CA ARG A 408 -18.32 62.24 -12.17
C ARG A 408 -18.66 61.09 -13.13
N GLU A 409 -19.92 60.68 -13.06
CA GLU A 409 -20.90 60.52 -14.17
C GLU A 409 -20.53 61.21 -15.50
N GLU A 410 -20.97 60.79 -16.69
CA GLU A 410 -22.05 59.88 -17.16
C GLU A 410 -21.57 59.25 -18.53
N GLN A 411 -22.26 58.40 -19.31
CA GLN A 411 -23.67 58.01 -19.33
C GLN A 411 -23.94 56.51 -19.66
N VAL A 412 -24.93 56.20 -20.52
CA VAL A 412 -25.80 55.01 -20.55
C VAL A 412 -26.17 54.65 -22.03
N ILE A 413 -26.88 53.53 -22.30
CA ILE A 413 -28.15 53.42 -23.08
C ILE A 413 -28.48 51.93 -23.44
N VAL A 414 -29.40 51.31 -22.64
CA VAL A 414 -30.61 50.51 -23.02
C VAL A 414 -30.47 49.24 -23.93
N ALA A 415 -31.22 48.11 -23.80
CA ALA A 415 -32.49 47.72 -23.12
C ALA A 415 -32.44 46.26 -22.56
N SER A 416 -33.05 45.91 -21.42
CA SER A 416 -34.43 45.37 -21.18
C SER A 416 -34.65 43.88 -21.58
N GLU A 417 -35.49 43.07 -20.90
CA GLU A 417 -36.66 43.35 -20.03
C GLU A 417 -36.66 42.59 -18.68
N GLU A 418 -37.48 43.06 -17.72
CA GLU A 418 -37.88 42.38 -16.47
C GLU A 418 -39.42 42.41 -16.34
N VAL A 419 -40.00 41.48 -15.56
CA VAL A 419 -41.30 41.67 -14.87
C VAL A 419 -41.20 41.08 -13.45
N ILE A 420 -41.80 41.76 -12.47
CA ILE A 420 -41.67 41.54 -11.01
C ILE A 420 -43.07 41.17 -10.43
N ILE A 421 -43.24 41.20 -9.09
CA ILE A 421 -44.51 41.30 -8.29
C ILE A 421 -45.01 39.91 -7.78
N GLU A 422 -45.36 39.67 -6.49
CA GLU A 422 -45.47 40.53 -5.28
C GLU A 422 -45.14 39.78 -3.96
N VAL A 423 -45.21 40.49 -2.82
CA VAL A 423 -45.18 39.92 -1.44
C VAL A 423 -46.27 40.57 -0.58
N THR A 424 -47.10 39.77 0.10
CA THR A 424 -48.13 40.25 1.05
C THR A 424 -48.35 39.30 2.24
N GLN A 425 -48.69 39.86 3.42
CA GLN A 425 -49.34 39.18 4.57
C GLN A 425 -50.72 39.83 4.80
N PRO A 426 -51.67 39.23 5.57
CA PRO A 426 -51.74 39.51 7.02
C PRO A 426 -52.43 38.45 7.96
N THR A 427 -52.17 38.60 9.27
CA THR A 427 -53.06 38.39 10.47
C THR A 427 -53.89 37.11 10.74
N THR A 428 -53.54 36.42 11.86
CA THR A 428 -54.38 35.92 13.00
C THR A 428 -55.90 35.66 12.83
N ASP A 429 -56.40 34.46 13.20
CA ASP A 429 -56.91 34.12 14.57
C ASP A 429 -57.56 32.70 14.69
N GLU A 430 -57.96 32.33 15.92
CA GLU A 430 -58.79 31.19 16.39
C GLU A 430 -58.23 29.74 16.47
N VAL A 431 -58.82 28.97 17.40
CA VAL A 431 -58.42 27.65 17.95
C VAL A 431 -59.68 26.89 18.39
N ILE A 432 -59.75 25.55 18.24
CA ILE A 432 -60.50 24.63 19.15
C ILE A 432 -60.12 23.14 18.94
N GLU A 433 -60.42 22.33 19.96
CA GLU A 433 -60.06 20.92 20.24
C GLU A 433 -60.49 19.89 19.15
N THR A 434 -59.95 18.66 19.08
CA THR A 434 -60.00 17.53 20.05
C THR A 434 -59.12 16.35 19.58
N THR A 435 -58.74 15.27 20.31
CA THR A 435 -58.43 14.92 21.74
C THR A 435 -57.65 13.56 21.71
N LEU A 436 -57.58 12.79 22.83
CA LEU A 436 -57.11 11.39 23.00
C LEU A 436 -55.59 11.17 23.25
N PRO A 437 -55.20 10.28 24.18
CA PRO A 437 -55.42 10.46 25.63
C PRO A 437 -54.17 10.17 26.50
N THR A 438 -54.19 10.64 27.76
CA THR A 438 -53.06 10.51 28.71
C THR A 438 -53.43 9.76 30.00
N LEU A 439 -52.55 8.86 30.46
CA LEU A 439 -52.50 8.28 31.80
C LEU A 439 -51.03 7.87 32.09
N ALA A 440 -50.48 7.94 33.31
CA ALA A 440 -50.70 8.81 34.47
C ALA A 440 -49.49 8.62 35.40
N GLU A 441 -48.94 9.68 36.01
CA GLU A 441 -47.83 9.57 36.98
C GLU A 441 -48.30 9.85 38.42
N THR A 442 -47.72 9.12 39.38
CA THR A 442 -47.73 9.44 40.81
C THR A 442 -46.35 9.20 41.43
N PRO A 443 -45.92 9.99 42.43
CA PRO A 443 -44.51 10.08 42.83
C PRO A 443 -44.08 9.10 43.93
N VAL A 444 -42.78 8.84 44.02
CA VAL A 444 -42.12 8.16 45.15
C VAL A 444 -40.85 8.93 45.57
N THR A 445 -40.57 8.94 46.88
CA THR A 445 -39.64 9.84 47.57
C THR A 445 -38.17 9.39 47.52
N GLU A 446 -37.27 10.34 47.82
CA GLU A 446 -35.88 10.11 48.24
C GLU A 446 -35.79 9.27 49.56
N GLN A 447 -34.65 8.77 50.07
CA GLN A 447 -33.21 9.06 49.82
C GLN A 447 -32.31 7.81 50.15
N PRO A 448 -31.00 7.90 50.52
CA PRO A 448 -29.89 7.26 49.80
C PRO A 448 -29.38 5.91 50.36
N SER A 449 -28.42 5.29 49.68
CA SER A 449 -27.54 4.24 50.22
C SER A 449 -26.05 4.54 49.96
N GLN A 450 -25.17 4.09 50.87
CA GLN A 450 -23.73 4.40 50.87
C GLN A 450 -22.87 3.23 50.35
N ALA A 451 -21.61 3.52 50.02
CA ALA A 451 -20.65 2.54 49.51
C ALA A 451 -20.01 1.66 50.60
N GLN A 452 -19.50 0.49 50.21
CA GLN A 452 -18.26 -0.07 50.80
C GLN A 452 -17.59 -1.13 49.91
N GLN A 453 -16.30 -1.39 50.18
CA GLN A 453 -15.43 -2.37 49.51
C GLN A 453 -15.22 -3.63 50.38
N PRO A 454 -14.68 -4.74 49.82
CA PRO A 454 -14.84 -6.08 50.40
C PRO A 454 -13.84 -6.45 51.52
N ARG A 455 -14.15 -7.53 52.25
CA ARG A 455 -13.24 -8.23 53.18
C ARG A 455 -13.31 -9.76 53.03
N ARG A 456 -12.33 -10.45 53.61
CA ARG A 456 -12.10 -11.91 53.59
C ARG A 456 -12.45 -12.56 54.94
N GLU A 457 -12.73 -13.86 54.93
CA GLU A 457 -12.26 -14.96 55.82
C GLU A 457 -13.09 -16.22 55.47
N GLU A 458 -12.56 -17.44 55.25
CA GLU A 458 -11.99 -18.43 56.21
C GLU A 458 -12.95 -18.79 57.37
N ARG A 459 -13.32 -20.05 57.68
CA ARG A 459 -12.73 -21.39 57.38
C ARG A 459 -13.75 -22.55 57.61
N GLN A 460 -13.52 -23.71 56.94
CA GLN A 460 -13.78 -25.12 57.40
C GLN A 460 -15.24 -25.55 57.77
N ASN A 461 -15.70 -26.81 57.70
CA ASN A 461 -15.27 -28.12 57.16
C ASN A 461 -16.58 -28.81 56.64
N ASP A 462 -16.63 -29.76 55.70
CA ASP A 462 -16.07 -31.12 55.79
C ASP A 462 -16.14 -31.91 54.44
N ARG A 463 -15.87 -33.23 54.46
CA ARG A 463 -15.57 -34.15 53.33
C ARG A 463 -16.73 -35.14 52.99
N PRO A 464 -16.57 -36.12 52.06
CA PRO A 464 -16.25 -35.99 50.63
C PRO A 464 -17.11 -36.91 49.71
N ARG A 465 -16.91 -36.86 48.38
CA ARG A 465 -16.92 -38.08 47.54
C ARG A 465 -15.75 -38.08 46.55
N ARG A 466 -15.05 -39.22 46.47
CA ARG A 466 -14.25 -39.67 45.31
C ARG A 466 -15.07 -40.79 44.62
N GLU A 467 -14.71 -41.55 43.58
CA GLU A 467 -13.50 -42.14 42.97
C GLU A 467 -14.08 -42.90 41.72
N ASP A 468 -13.41 -43.43 40.68
CA ASP A 468 -12.03 -43.37 40.21
C ASP A 468 -11.92 -43.79 38.71
N ARG A 469 -10.73 -43.59 38.14
CA ARG A 469 -10.02 -44.35 37.06
C ARG A 469 -10.72 -45.16 35.94
N GLN A 470 -10.07 -45.09 34.77
CA GLN A 470 -10.09 -46.07 33.67
C GLN A 470 -9.27 -47.36 34.00
N ASN A 471 -9.64 -48.54 33.46
CA ASN A 471 -8.72 -49.43 32.71
C ASN A 471 -9.33 -50.74 32.12
N ARG A 472 -8.88 -51.08 30.90
CA ARG A 472 -8.51 -52.42 30.33
C ARG A 472 -9.46 -53.65 30.35
N ASN A 473 -9.70 -54.12 29.11
CA ASN A 473 -9.50 -55.49 28.58
C ASN A 473 -10.50 -56.65 28.85
N ASN A 474 -11.17 -57.07 27.76
CA ASN A 474 -11.33 -58.44 27.24
C ASN A 474 -11.63 -59.63 28.19
N ARG A 475 -12.79 -60.29 27.98
CA ARG A 475 -12.82 -61.63 27.31
C ARG A 475 -14.22 -62.17 26.95
N PHE A 476 -14.22 -62.99 25.88
CA PHE A 476 -15.18 -64.08 25.52
C PHE A 476 -16.66 -63.71 25.20
N GLN A 477 -17.08 -63.91 23.94
CA GLN A 477 -17.88 -65.06 23.39
C GLN A 477 -19.39 -64.97 23.68
N ARG A 478 -20.32 -65.33 22.78
CA ARG A 478 -20.24 -66.22 21.59
C ARG A 478 -21.42 -65.95 20.63
N ASN A 479 -21.23 -66.12 19.31
CA ASN A 479 -22.20 -66.55 18.26
C ASN A 479 -23.54 -65.77 18.10
N THR A 480 -24.21 -65.63 16.94
CA THR A 480 -24.09 -66.15 15.55
C THR A 480 -24.78 -65.08 14.63
N ASN A 481 -24.76 -65.06 13.30
CA ASN A 481 -24.70 -66.16 12.34
C ASN A 481 -24.09 -65.79 10.97
N GLN A 482 -23.82 -66.84 10.19
CA GLN A 482 -23.31 -66.95 8.81
C GLN A 482 -23.57 -65.82 7.79
N GLU A 483 -22.54 -65.54 6.96
CA GLU A 483 -22.70 -65.43 5.51
C GLU A 483 -21.40 -65.89 4.79
N ARG A 484 -21.43 -66.14 3.47
CA ARG A 484 -20.33 -66.80 2.72
C ARG A 484 -20.17 -66.28 1.28
N GLN A 485 -18.91 -66.09 0.86
CA GLN A 485 -18.39 -66.25 -0.53
C GLN A 485 -18.95 -65.30 -1.62
N ASN A 486 -18.20 -64.74 -2.57
CA ASN A 486 -16.75 -64.52 -2.78
C ASN A 486 -16.58 -63.00 -3.14
N ASP A 487 -15.48 -62.39 -3.61
CA ASP A 487 -14.22 -62.78 -4.25
C ASP A 487 -13.14 -61.71 -3.97
N ARG A 488 -11.85 -62.09 -3.96
CA ARG A 488 -10.68 -61.26 -4.35
C ARG A 488 -9.34 -62.01 -4.19
N GLN A 489 -8.50 -61.97 -5.22
CA GLN A 489 -7.08 -62.34 -5.16
C GLN A 489 -6.21 -61.19 -5.69
N ASN A 490 -5.15 -60.80 -4.94
CA ASN A 490 -3.76 -60.74 -5.43
C ASN A 490 -2.81 -60.00 -4.44
N ARG A 491 -1.49 -60.23 -4.64
CA ARG A 491 -0.29 -59.82 -3.85
C ARG A 491 0.10 -60.81 -2.73
N SER A 492 1.39 -61.07 -2.45
CA SER A 492 2.64 -60.79 -3.22
C SER A 492 3.86 -61.52 -2.60
N GLU A 493 4.83 -61.91 -3.45
CA GLU A 493 6.30 -61.98 -3.23
C GLU A 493 6.93 -62.59 -1.95
N GLN A 494 7.76 -63.64 -2.13
CA GLN A 494 9.20 -63.77 -1.75
C GLN A 494 9.70 -65.23 -1.94
N PRO A 495 11.01 -65.51 -2.22
CA PRO A 495 12.04 -65.70 -1.17
C PRO A 495 13.52 -65.34 -1.58
N THR A 496 14.49 -65.67 -0.70
CA THR A 496 15.97 -65.48 -0.81
C THR A 496 16.70 -66.66 -0.09
N PRO A 497 18.05 -66.74 0.09
CA PRO A 497 19.25 -66.34 -0.68
C PRO A 497 20.06 -67.65 -1.06
N PRO A 498 21.38 -67.94 -0.83
CA PRO A 498 22.64 -67.15 -0.77
C PRO A 498 23.90 -67.69 -1.54
N ALA A 499 24.86 -66.78 -1.79
CA ALA A 499 26.35 -66.86 -1.81
C ALA A 499 27.21 -68.14 -2.08
N ALA A 500 28.29 -67.98 -2.91
CA ALA A 500 29.72 -68.17 -2.51
C ALA A 500 30.81 -67.85 -3.60
N THR A 501 31.89 -67.15 -3.19
CA THR A 501 33.34 -67.23 -3.58
C THR A 501 33.93 -67.05 -5.02
N ASN A 502 34.96 -66.18 -5.11
CA ASN A 502 36.29 -66.30 -5.80
C ASN A 502 36.41 -66.33 -7.37
N SER A 503 37.53 -65.98 -8.03
CA SER A 503 38.74 -65.15 -7.74
C SER A 503 39.64 -64.98 -9.01
N GLU A 504 40.46 -63.90 -9.09
CA GLU A 504 41.68 -63.73 -9.95
C GLU A 504 41.49 -63.75 -11.51
N ASP A 505 42.30 -63.13 -12.39
CA ASP A 505 43.46 -62.19 -12.34
C ASP A 505 43.26 -61.10 -13.48
N SER A 506 44.15 -60.50 -14.31
CA SER A 506 45.61 -60.55 -14.54
C SER A 506 46.25 -59.33 -15.24
N GLN A 507 47.52 -59.10 -14.90
CA GLN A 507 48.63 -58.46 -15.65
C GLN A 507 48.60 -56.98 -16.11
N GLN A 508 49.80 -56.40 -16.15
CA GLN A 508 50.13 -55.00 -16.51
C GLN A 508 50.90 -54.91 -17.87
N PRO A 509 51.74 -53.90 -18.19
CA PRO A 509 51.34 -52.74 -18.99
C PRO A 509 52.25 -52.49 -20.22
N ARG A 510 52.02 -51.41 -20.99
CA ARG A 510 53.10 -50.64 -21.65
C ARG A 510 52.69 -49.24 -22.15
N GLU A 511 53.40 -48.24 -21.60
CA GLU A 511 54.04 -47.07 -22.24
C GLU A 511 53.27 -46.08 -23.15
N ARG A 512 53.65 -44.80 -23.02
CA ARG A 512 53.23 -43.64 -23.84
C ARG A 512 54.22 -43.43 -25.01
N PRO A 513 53.91 -42.60 -26.04
CA PRO A 513 54.20 -41.16 -25.91
C PRO A 513 53.17 -40.20 -26.57
N ARG A 514 53.38 -38.88 -26.39
CA ARG A 514 52.67 -37.78 -27.08
C ARG A 514 53.57 -37.12 -28.13
N ARG A 515 52.99 -36.68 -29.25
CA ARG A 515 53.22 -35.43 -30.05
C ARG A 515 52.47 -35.58 -31.38
N GLU A 516 51.57 -34.69 -31.78
CA GLU A 516 51.74 -33.30 -32.25
C GLU A 516 52.28 -33.17 -33.69
N ASP A 517 51.56 -32.34 -34.45
CA ASP A 517 51.93 -31.56 -35.65
C ASP A 517 51.81 -32.16 -37.09
N ARG A 518 51.10 -31.37 -37.92
CA ARG A 518 51.19 -31.15 -39.39
C ARG A 518 50.56 -32.07 -40.46
N GLN A 519 49.56 -31.47 -41.12
CA GLN A 519 49.38 -31.33 -42.59
C GLN A 519 49.04 -32.65 -43.37
N ASN A 520 48.59 -32.65 -44.65
CA ASN A 520 48.53 -31.62 -45.69
C ASN A 520 47.43 -31.94 -46.76
N GLN A 521 47.32 -31.10 -47.80
CA GLN A 521 46.61 -31.31 -49.10
C GLN A 521 45.07 -31.26 -49.08
N ASN A 522 44.35 -30.75 -50.09
CA ASN A 522 44.69 -29.90 -51.26
C ASN A 522 43.43 -29.05 -51.62
N ARG A 523 43.52 -27.75 -51.98
CA ARG A 523 43.74 -27.18 -53.35
C ARG A 523 42.79 -27.73 -54.43
N ALA A 524 42.15 -26.92 -55.28
CA ALA A 524 42.06 -25.45 -55.45
C ALA A 524 40.71 -25.10 -56.15
N ASN A 525 40.29 -23.89 -56.59
CA ASN A 525 40.88 -22.58 -56.94
C ASN A 525 39.92 -21.44 -56.43
N ARG A 526 40.06 -20.10 -56.54
CA ARG A 526 40.57 -19.12 -57.55
C ARG A 526 39.68 -19.03 -58.81
N PHE A 527 39.44 -17.90 -59.49
CA PHE A 527 39.94 -16.49 -59.52
C PHE A 527 38.81 -15.59 -60.17
N GLN A 528 38.78 -14.24 -60.28
CA GLN A 528 39.64 -13.07 -59.94
C GLN A 528 38.84 -11.73 -60.09
N ARG A 529 39.22 -10.65 -59.36
CA ARG A 529 39.18 -9.20 -59.77
C ARG A 529 37.80 -8.48 -59.97
N ASN A 530 37.63 -7.15 -59.87
CA ASN A 530 38.50 -6.04 -59.38
C ASN A 530 37.78 -4.69 -59.06
N THR A 531 38.27 -3.97 -58.03
CA THR A 531 38.55 -2.50 -57.90
C THR A 531 37.53 -1.35 -58.15
N ASN A 532 37.80 -0.22 -57.45
CA ASN A 532 37.31 1.18 -57.62
C ASN A 532 35.89 1.51 -57.10
N ASN A 533 35.56 2.71 -56.58
CA ASN A 533 36.30 3.84 -55.97
C ASN A 533 35.30 4.53 -54.97
N GLN A 534 35.68 4.99 -53.77
CA GLN A 534 36.42 6.22 -53.39
C GLN A 534 35.65 7.55 -53.60
N GLU A 535 35.43 8.29 -52.49
CA GLU A 535 34.98 9.70 -52.38
C GLU A 535 33.51 10.04 -52.75
N LYS A 536 32.85 11.13 -52.28
CA LYS A 536 33.32 12.33 -51.55
C LYS A 536 32.26 12.88 -50.56
N ARG A 537 32.56 14.01 -49.89
CA ARG A 537 31.64 14.78 -49.00
C ARG A 537 30.82 15.81 -49.80
N GLU A 538 29.69 16.29 -49.25
CA GLU A 538 29.47 17.70 -48.81
C GLU A 538 27.99 18.00 -48.44
N GLU A 539 27.77 19.07 -47.67
CA GLU A 539 26.44 19.67 -47.43
C GLU A 539 26.02 20.56 -48.63
N PRO A 540 24.76 21.04 -48.69
CA PRO A 540 24.61 22.47 -48.36
C PRO A 540 23.30 22.83 -47.63
N GLN A 541 23.26 24.06 -47.11
CA GLN A 541 22.05 24.68 -46.55
C GLN A 541 21.26 25.48 -47.60
N ASN A 542 19.98 25.72 -47.27
CA ASN A 542 19.27 27.01 -47.38
C ASN A 542 18.19 27.22 -48.48
N ARG A 543 17.01 27.66 -47.99
CA ARG A 543 15.94 28.50 -48.57
C ARG A 543 14.99 28.08 -49.72
N GLN A 544 13.71 28.38 -49.42
CA GLN A 544 12.63 28.96 -50.25
C GLN A 544 11.67 28.08 -51.11
N GLU A 545 10.43 28.06 -50.60
CA GLU A 545 9.15 28.33 -51.29
C GLU A 545 8.47 27.31 -52.22
N ARG A 546 7.21 27.01 -51.82
CA ARG A 546 6.00 26.84 -52.64
C ARG A 546 6.07 25.86 -53.84
N ARG A 547 5.35 24.75 -53.70
CA ARG A 547 4.01 24.62 -54.33
C ARG A 547 3.19 23.48 -53.71
N GLU A 548 1.88 23.68 -53.70
CA GLU A 548 0.90 22.74 -53.15
C GLU A 548 0.47 21.73 -54.22
N THR A 549 0.10 20.51 -53.82
CA THR A 549 -0.79 19.64 -54.60
C THR A 549 -1.83 18.99 -53.67
N PRO A 550 -3.11 18.84 -54.09
CA PRO A 550 -4.19 18.58 -53.14
C PRO A 550 -4.26 17.10 -52.74
N ARG A 551 -4.37 16.82 -51.44
CA ARG A 551 -4.80 15.50 -50.95
C ARG A 551 -6.33 15.48 -50.82
N GLN A 552 -6.97 14.47 -51.38
CA GLN A 552 -8.41 14.26 -51.23
C GLN A 552 -8.77 13.98 -49.75
N PRO A 553 -9.93 14.47 -49.25
CA PRO A 553 -10.38 14.16 -47.90
C PRO A 553 -10.84 12.70 -47.79
N LYS A 554 -10.48 12.05 -46.68
CA LYS A 554 -11.10 10.77 -46.27
C LYS A 554 -12.48 11.04 -45.65
N PRO A 555 -13.45 10.10 -45.76
CA PRO A 555 -14.76 10.28 -45.16
C PRO A 555 -14.66 10.44 -43.64
N GLY A 556 -15.39 11.42 -43.10
CA GLY A 556 -15.35 11.76 -41.67
C GLY A 556 -16.18 10.82 -40.81
N TYR A 557 -15.66 10.46 -39.65
CA TYR A 557 -16.42 9.80 -38.58
C TYR A 557 -17.41 10.81 -37.99
N GLN A 558 -18.69 10.70 -38.32
CA GLN A 558 -19.73 11.47 -37.63
C GLN A 558 -19.87 10.96 -36.19
N ARG A 559 -19.40 11.75 -35.24
CA ARG A 559 -19.60 11.50 -33.81
C ARG A 559 -20.96 12.09 -33.43
N ASN A 560 -21.97 11.24 -33.28
CA ASN A 560 -23.27 11.67 -32.73
C ASN A 560 -23.02 12.34 -31.38
N GLN A 561 -23.33 13.63 -31.30
CA GLN A 561 -23.43 14.35 -30.04
C GLN A 561 -24.89 14.22 -29.61
N GLU A 562 -25.15 13.36 -28.61
CA GLU A 562 -26.48 13.34 -27.99
C GLU A 562 -26.75 14.70 -27.37
N THR A 563 -27.96 15.20 -27.57
CA THR A 563 -28.36 16.52 -27.08
C THR A 563 -28.53 16.52 -25.56
N PRO A 564 -28.45 17.70 -24.91
CA PRO A 564 -28.80 17.82 -23.49
C PRO A 564 -30.22 17.32 -23.20
N GLU A 565 -31.17 17.55 -24.09
CA GLU A 565 -32.56 17.09 -23.96
C GLU A 565 -32.67 15.56 -24.00
N GLU A 566 -32.00 14.87 -24.93
CA GLU A 566 -31.96 13.40 -24.99
C GLU A 566 -31.32 12.79 -23.73
N THR A 567 -30.25 13.43 -23.23
CA THR A 567 -29.59 13.04 -21.97
C THR A 567 -30.55 13.18 -20.79
N GLN A 568 -31.27 14.30 -20.71
CA GLN A 568 -32.23 14.60 -19.65
C GLN A 568 -33.46 13.67 -19.72
N ARG A 569 -33.89 13.28 -20.93
CA ARG A 569 -34.99 12.31 -21.14
C ARG A 569 -34.62 10.91 -20.63
N LYS A 570 -33.42 10.41 -20.96
CA LYS A 570 -32.91 9.12 -20.44
C LYS A 570 -32.81 9.12 -18.91
N LEU A 571 -32.35 10.22 -18.31
CA LEU A 571 -32.31 10.36 -16.85
C LEU A 571 -33.71 10.33 -16.22
N LEU A 572 -34.72 10.89 -16.89
CA LEU A 572 -36.12 10.83 -16.46
C LEU A 572 -36.69 9.40 -16.52
N GLU A 573 -36.41 8.67 -17.61
CA GLU A 573 -36.82 7.27 -17.79
C GLU A 573 -36.16 6.34 -16.75
N ILE A 574 -34.87 6.53 -16.46
CA ILE A 574 -34.14 5.80 -15.41
C ILE A 574 -34.79 6.08 -14.04
N SER A 575 -35.06 7.35 -13.73
CA SER A 575 -35.74 7.76 -12.47
C SER A 575 -37.12 7.11 -12.32
N GLN A 576 -37.93 7.10 -13.37
CA GLN A 576 -39.24 6.44 -13.37
C GLN A 576 -39.11 4.91 -13.24
N SER A 577 -38.10 4.28 -13.85
CA SER A 577 -37.89 2.83 -13.72
C SER A 577 -37.57 2.41 -12.28
N LEU A 578 -36.85 3.26 -11.52
CA LEU A 578 -36.51 3.02 -10.11
C LEU A 578 -37.71 3.21 -9.18
N LEU A 579 -38.61 4.15 -9.51
CA LEU A 579 -39.84 4.43 -8.74
C LEU A 579 -40.90 3.32 -8.82
N PHE A 580 -40.83 2.41 -9.81
CA PHE A 580 -41.75 1.27 -9.95
C PHE A 580 -41.15 -0.10 -9.56
N ALA A 581 -39.99 -0.11 -8.90
CA ALA A 581 -39.42 -1.32 -8.31
C ALA A 581 -40.29 -1.82 -7.13
N LYS A 582 -41.17 -2.80 -7.41
CA LYS A 582 -42.19 -3.30 -6.49
C LYS A 582 -41.63 -3.76 -5.13
N THR A 583 -42.33 -3.40 -4.07
CA THR A 583 -42.11 -3.95 -2.73
C THR A 583 -42.30 -5.48 -2.71
N PRO A 584 -41.45 -6.24 -1.99
CA PRO A 584 -41.61 -7.68 -1.84
C PRO A 584 -42.83 -7.99 -0.96
N SER A 585 -43.71 -8.87 -1.44
CA SER A 585 -44.84 -9.39 -0.67
C SER A 585 -44.35 -10.22 0.52
N LYS A 586 -44.94 -10.02 1.70
CA LYS A 586 -44.67 -10.85 2.89
C LYS A 586 -44.87 -12.35 2.57
N PRO A 587 -44.02 -13.26 3.08
CA PRO A 587 -44.32 -14.68 3.06
C PRO A 587 -45.55 -14.95 3.94
N LYS A 588 -46.35 -15.95 3.55
CA LYS A 588 -47.40 -16.48 4.44
C LYS A 588 -46.74 -17.31 5.55
N THR A 589 -47.27 -17.18 6.76
CA THR A 589 -47.11 -18.17 7.82
C THR A 589 -48.15 -19.26 7.59
N ASP A 590 -47.70 -20.44 7.17
CA ASP A 590 -48.55 -21.63 7.23
C ASP A 590 -48.48 -22.20 8.66
N GLU A 591 -49.57 -22.05 9.40
CA GLU A 591 -49.81 -22.81 10.62
C GLU A 591 -50.25 -24.23 10.24
N ASN A 592 -49.68 -25.25 10.87
CA ASN A 592 -50.31 -26.56 10.95
C ASN A 592 -50.00 -27.19 12.33
N PRO A 593 -51.02 -27.64 13.09
CA PRO A 593 -50.83 -28.09 14.48
C PRO A 593 -50.64 -29.62 14.60
N GLU A 594 -50.43 -30.03 15.86
CA GLU A 594 -50.49 -31.41 16.41
C GLU A 594 -49.31 -32.36 16.14
N ALA A 595 -49.04 -33.20 17.16
CA ALA A 595 -47.99 -34.23 17.34
C ALA A 595 -46.58 -33.72 17.74
#